data_AF-A0A661UBM5-F1
#
_entry.id   AF-A0A661UBM5-F1
#
_cell.length_a   1.000
_cell.length_b   1.000
_cell.length_c   1.000
_cell.angle_alpha   90.00
_cell.angle_beta   90.00
_cell.angle_gamma   90.00
#
_symmetry.space_group_name_H-M   'P 1'
#
loop_
_entity.id
_entity.type
_entity.pdbx_description
1 polymer ?
#
loop_
_entity_poly.entity_id
_entity_poly.type
_entity_poly.pdbx_seq_one_letter_code
_entity_poly.pdbx_strand_id
1 'polypeptide(L)'
;MRREIPLIITFICGATMVVQFFIPHAPFSGLKAYFQHSYMVIAAFAMILGIGNLLKLHAKKVRDKRPKWGYSIVLMAGLVVIAVPGFFFGGIKQDTVFDFIFQNALVPMQSTMFALLAFFVASASYRAFRARTVDAALLLTAGFLVMLGRVPIGDS
;
A
#
# COMPACT_ATOMS: atom_id res chain seq x y z
N MET A 1 -11.30 3.62 29.06
CA MET A 1 -12.72 3.30 28.74
C MET A 1 -13.23 3.81 27.37
N ARG A 2 -13.21 5.11 26.99
CA ARG A 2 -13.75 5.55 25.67
C ARG A 2 -12.98 5.06 24.43
N ARG A 3 -11.72 4.65 24.59
CA ARG A 3 -10.87 4.10 23.50
C ARG A 3 -10.81 2.57 23.48
N GLU A 4 -11.07 1.91 24.61
CA GLU A 4 -11.02 0.44 24.72
C GLU A 4 -12.16 -0.22 23.94
N ILE A 5 -13.37 0.37 23.96
CA ILE A 5 -14.53 -0.20 23.25
C ILE A 5 -14.26 -0.25 21.73
N PRO A 6 -13.85 0.84 21.04
CA PRO A 6 -13.45 0.77 19.63
C PRO A 6 -12.30 -0.21 19.37
N LEU A 7 -11.33 -0.30 20.27
CA LEU A 7 -10.20 -1.22 20.14
C LEU A 7 -10.63 -2.69 20.21
N ILE A 8 -11.52 -3.04 21.13
CA ILE A 8 -12.06 -4.39 21.26
C ILE A 8 -12.88 -4.76 20.02
N ILE A 9 -13.72 -3.84 19.53
CA ILE A 9 -14.53 -4.07 18.32
C ILE A 9 -13.62 -4.30 17.10
N THR A 10 -12.62 -3.43 16.90
CA THR A 10 -11.68 -3.57 15.77
C THR A 10 -10.84 -4.83 15.87
N PHE A 11 -10.43 -5.22 17.08
CA PHE A 11 -9.72 -6.47 17.34
C PHE A 11 -10.56 -7.69 16.99
N ILE A 12 -11.81 -7.75 17.46
CA ILE A 12 -12.73 -8.86 17.16
C ILE A 12 -12.99 -8.94 15.66
N CYS A 13 -13.34 -7.82 15.01
CA CYS A 13 -13.56 -7.79 13.57
C CYS A 13 -12.32 -8.25 12.79
N GLY A 14 -11.13 -7.77 13.14
CA GLY A 14 -9.87 -8.16 12.50
C GLY A 14 -9.56 -9.65 12.69
N ALA A 15 -9.71 -10.18 13.91
CA ALA A 15 -9.52 -11.59 14.21
C ALA A 15 -10.49 -12.47 13.40
N THR A 16 -11.76 -12.08 13.32
CA THR A 16 -12.75 -12.79 12.50
C THR A 16 -12.37 -12.79 11.02
N MET A 17 -11.87 -11.68 10.46
CA MET A 17 -11.42 -11.63 9.06
C MET A 17 -10.24 -12.57 8.79
N VAL A 18 -9.28 -12.65 9.72
CA VAL A 18 -8.15 -13.59 9.60
C VAL A 18 -8.65 -15.03 9.60
N VAL A 19 -9.51 -15.40 10.56
CA VAL A 19 -10.06 -16.77 10.65
C VAL A 19 -10.86 -17.13 9.40
N GLN A 20 -11.70 -16.21 8.91
CA GLN A 20 -12.48 -16.39 7.69
C GLN A 20 -11.60 -16.63 6.44
N PHE A 21 -10.42 -16.02 6.38
CA PHE A 21 -9.51 -16.21 5.25
C PHE A 21 -8.97 -17.65 5.16
N PHE A 22 -8.71 -18.30 6.30
CA PHE A 22 -8.19 -19.67 6.36
C PHE A 22 -9.29 -20.74 6.36
N ILE A 23 -10.51 -20.41 6.77
CA ILE A 23 -11.61 -21.37 6.95
C ILE A 23 -12.84 -20.96 6.13
N PRO A 24 -12.92 -21.36 4.83
CA PRO A 24 -14.01 -20.98 3.94
C PRO A 24 -15.20 -21.96 3.98
N HIS A 25 -15.74 -22.27 5.17
CA HIS A 25 -16.96 -23.08 5.31
C HIS A 25 -18.10 -22.32 6.01
N ALA A 26 -19.35 -22.69 5.74
CA ALA A 26 -20.52 -22.13 6.45
C ALA A 26 -20.32 -22.28 7.97
N PRO A 27 -20.67 -21.28 8.81
CA PRO A 27 -21.51 -20.09 8.55
C PRO A 27 -20.76 -18.83 8.05
N PHE A 28 -19.44 -18.90 7.83
CA PHE A 28 -18.60 -17.71 7.56
C PHE A 28 -18.56 -17.26 6.08
N SER A 29 -19.20 -17.98 5.17
CA SER A 29 -19.18 -17.69 3.73
C SER A 29 -19.89 -16.38 3.35
N GLY A 30 -21.00 -16.04 4.02
CA GLY A 30 -21.75 -14.80 3.78
C GLY A 30 -21.11 -13.55 4.41
N LEU A 31 -20.26 -13.74 5.42
CA LEU A 31 -19.63 -12.66 6.17
C LEU A 31 -18.62 -11.89 5.29
N LYS A 32 -17.91 -12.60 4.40
CA LYS A 32 -17.01 -12.00 3.41
C LYS A 32 -17.72 -10.96 2.56
N ALA A 33 -18.88 -11.33 1.99
CA ALA A 33 -19.63 -10.45 1.09
C ALA A 33 -20.16 -9.22 1.83
N TYR A 34 -20.65 -9.40 3.06
CA TYR A 34 -21.13 -8.31 3.89
C TYR A 34 -20.02 -7.30 4.23
N PHE A 35 -18.85 -7.77 4.67
CA PHE A 35 -17.71 -6.91 4.97
C PHE A 35 -17.15 -6.24 3.72
N GLN A 36 -17.08 -6.95 2.59
CA GLN A 36 -16.60 -6.40 1.34
C GLN A 36 -17.52 -5.28 0.82
N HIS A 37 -18.83 -5.46 0.90
CA HIS A 37 -19.80 -4.42 0.53
C HIS A 37 -19.69 -3.21 1.47
N SER A 38 -19.63 -3.45 2.79
CA SER A 38 -19.48 -2.38 3.79
C SER A 38 -18.18 -1.59 3.58
N TYR A 39 -17.07 -2.31 3.31
CA TYR A 39 -15.78 -1.72 2.99
C TYR A 39 -15.85 -0.87 1.72
N MET A 40 -16.49 -1.35 0.66
CA MET A 40 -16.58 -0.63 -0.62
C MET A 40 -17.31 0.71 -0.46
N VAL A 41 -18.41 0.75 0.32
CA VAL A 41 -19.13 1.99 0.63
C VAL A 41 -18.22 2.96 1.40
N ILE A 42 -17.57 2.49 2.47
CA ILE A 42 -16.66 3.32 3.26
C ILE A 42 -15.49 3.83 2.41
N ALA A 43 -14.90 2.97 1.58
CA ALA A 43 -13.79 3.29 0.71
C ALA A 43 -14.15 4.38 -0.32
N ALA A 44 -15.36 4.35 -0.88
CA ALA A 44 -15.84 5.38 -1.81
C ALA A 44 -15.89 6.77 -1.13
N PHE A 45 -16.48 6.87 0.06
CA PHE A 45 -16.50 8.13 0.82
C PHE A 45 -15.10 8.56 1.26
N ALA A 46 -14.28 7.63 1.73
CA ALA A 46 -12.90 7.90 2.12
C ALA A 46 -12.06 8.42 0.96
N MET A 47 -12.27 7.91 -0.26
CA MET A 47 -11.58 8.38 -1.46
C MET A 47 -11.92 9.83 -1.78
N ILE A 48 -13.21 10.20 -1.72
CA ILE A 48 -13.65 11.58 -1.94
C ILE A 48 -13.05 12.52 -0.89
N LEU A 49 -13.12 12.14 0.39
CA LEU A 49 -12.54 12.92 1.49
C LEU A 49 -11.02 13.01 1.37
N GLY A 50 -10.36 11.93 0.97
CA GLY A 50 -8.91 11.87 0.77
C GLY A 50 -8.45 12.83 -0.32
N ILE A 51 -9.09 12.80 -1.50
CA ILE A 51 -8.80 13.72 -2.60
C ILE A 51 -9.10 15.16 -2.19
N GLY A 52 -10.26 15.40 -1.57
CA GLY A 52 -10.64 16.74 -1.10
C GLY A 52 -9.65 17.32 -0.09
N ASN A 53 -9.21 16.52 0.87
CA ASN A 53 -8.21 16.93 1.86
C ASN A 53 -6.84 17.21 1.22
N LEU A 54 -6.39 16.35 0.30
CA LEU A 54 -5.15 16.52 -0.43
C LEU A 54 -5.16 17.85 -1.21
N LEU A 55 -6.20 18.09 -2.01
CA LEU A 55 -6.36 19.32 -2.79
C LEU A 55 -6.42 20.54 -1.87
N LYS A 56 -7.20 20.50 -0.79
CA LYS A 56 -7.30 21.60 0.17
C LYS A 56 -5.95 21.94 0.81
N LEU A 57 -5.21 20.93 1.28
CA LEU A 57 -3.92 21.12 1.93
C LEU A 57 -2.88 21.70 0.96
N HIS A 58 -2.79 21.13 -0.24
CA HIS A 58 -1.81 21.55 -1.23
C HIS A 58 -2.17 22.89 -1.88
N ALA A 59 -3.45 23.17 -2.14
CA ALA A 59 -3.91 24.47 -2.62
C ALA A 59 -3.62 25.58 -1.59
N LYS A 60 -3.91 25.33 -0.29
CA LYS A 60 -3.54 26.26 0.78
C LYS A 60 -2.02 26.47 0.83
N LYS A 61 -1.23 25.40 0.71
CA LYS A 61 0.24 25.47 0.72
C LYS A 61 0.78 26.31 -0.44
N VAL A 62 0.18 26.20 -1.64
CA VAL A 62 0.52 27.01 -2.83
C VAL A 62 0.11 28.46 -2.65
N ARG A 63 -1.13 28.71 -2.22
CA ARG A 63 -1.65 30.07 -1.97
C ARG A 63 -0.83 30.82 -0.93
N ASP A 64 -0.50 30.15 0.17
CA ASP A 64 0.24 30.74 1.29
C ASP A 64 1.78 30.73 1.03
N LYS A 65 2.22 30.33 -0.19
CA LYS A 65 3.63 30.24 -0.63
C LYS A 65 4.59 29.61 0.39
N ARG A 66 4.14 28.57 1.08
CA ARG A 66 4.94 27.89 2.11
C ARG A 66 6.19 27.26 1.47
N PRO A 67 7.25 26.97 2.26
CA PRO A 67 8.44 26.30 1.75
C PRO A 67 8.09 25.05 0.93
N LYS A 68 8.76 24.86 -0.20
CA LYS A 68 8.54 23.73 -1.11
C LYS A 68 7.13 23.69 -1.73
N TRP A 69 6.52 24.85 -2.00
CA TRP A 69 5.19 24.94 -2.63
C TRP A 69 5.18 24.43 -4.08
N GLY A 70 6.28 24.56 -4.83
CA GLY A 70 6.38 24.08 -6.21
C GLY A 70 6.08 22.58 -6.34
N TYR A 71 6.56 21.76 -5.38
CA TYR A 71 6.25 20.32 -5.35
C TYR A 71 4.77 20.02 -5.13
N SER A 72 4.01 20.91 -4.49
CA SER A 72 2.56 20.76 -4.38
C SER A 72 1.86 20.89 -5.72
N ILE A 73 2.37 21.74 -6.62
CA ILE A 73 1.82 21.88 -7.97
C ILE A 73 2.08 20.61 -8.77
N VAL A 74 3.29 20.06 -8.69
CA VAL A 74 3.63 18.79 -9.35
C VAL A 74 2.71 17.67 -8.88
N LEU A 75 2.44 17.58 -7.57
CA LEU A 75 1.51 16.60 -7.02
C LEU A 75 0.07 16.80 -7.53
N MET A 76 -0.44 18.04 -7.52
CA MET A 76 -1.79 18.34 -8.00
C MET A 76 -1.92 18.07 -9.51
N ALA A 77 -0.91 18.41 -10.30
CA ALA A 77 -0.86 18.10 -11.73
C ALA A 77 -0.81 16.60 -11.96
N GLY A 78 0.02 15.86 -11.21
CA GLY A 78 0.09 14.40 -11.28
C GLY A 78 -1.25 13.72 -10.97
N LEU A 79 -1.99 14.24 -9.98
CA LEU A 79 -3.35 13.78 -9.67
C LEU A 79 -4.28 13.95 -10.88
N VAL A 80 -4.24 15.10 -11.56
CA VAL A 80 -5.07 15.35 -12.75
C VAL A 80 -4.64 14.45 -13.91
N VAL A 81 -3.33 14.32 -14.14
CA VAL A 81 -2.75 13.50 -15.22
C VAL A 81 -3.13 12.04 -15.09
N ILE A 82 -3.26 11.50 -13.86
CA ILE A 82 -3.70 10.12 -13.67
C ILE A 82 -5.23 9.98 -13.61
N ALA A 83 -5.93 10.94 -13.01
CA ALA A 83 -7.38 10.87 -12.85
C ALA A 83 -8.12 11.05 -14.18
N VAL A 84 -7.73 12.02 -15.01
CA VAL A 84 -8.44 12.34 -16.26
C VAL A 84 -8.47 11.14 -17.21
N PRO A 85 -7.35 10.45 -17.50
CA PRO A 85 -7.37 9.20 -18.27
C PRO A 85 -8.25 8.10 -17.63
N GLY A 86 -8.18 7.97 -16.31
CA GLY A 86 -8.94 6.96 -15.56
C GLY A 86 -10.46 7.15 -15.60
N PHE A 87 -10.95 8.38 -15.77
CA PHE A 87 -12.40 8.65 -15.89
C PHE A 87 -12.89 8.79 -17.32
N PHE A 88 -12.09 9.38 -18.22
CA PHE A 88 -12.57 9.81 -19.53
C PHE A 88 -11.97 9.04 -20.72
N PHE A 89 -10.83 8.36 -20.57
CA PHE A 89 -10.10 7.76 -21.70
C PHE A 89 -9.97 6.23 -21.57
N GLY A 90 -11.11 5.53 -21.55
CA GLY A 90 -11.15 4.06 -21.54
C GLY A 90 -10.96 3.41 -20.17
N GLY A 91 -10.65 4.20 -19.14
CA GLY A 91 -10.59 3.74 -17.76
C GLY A 91 -9.32 2.97 -17.41
N ILE A 92 -9.43 2.08 -16.44
CA ILE A 92 -8.32 1.32 -15.82
C ILE A 92 -8.05 -0.01 -16.56
N LYS A 93 -8.46 -0.12 -17.83
CA LYS A 93 -8.26 -1.34 -18.62
C LYS A 93 -6.84 -1.39 -19.16
N GLN A 94 -6.39 -2.58 -19.55
CA GLN A 94 -5.13 -2.76 -20.28
C GLN A 94 -5.16 -1.95 -21.59
N ASP A 95 -3.99 -1.48 -22.01
CA ASP A 95 -3.76 -0.67 -23.22
C ASP A 95 -4.46 0.72 -23.23
N THR A 96 -4.93 1.20 -22.08
CA THR A 96 -5.44 2.58 -21.98
C THR A 96 -4.33 3.57 -21.64
N VAL A 97 -4.61 4.86 -21.83
CA VAL A 97 -3.70 5.94 -21.42
C VAL A 97 -3.39 5.88 -19.92
N PHE A 98 -4.37 5.48 -19.10
CA PHE A 98 -4.15 5.28 -17.67
C PHE A 98 -3.12 4.18 -17.42
N ASP A 99 -3.28 3.00 -18.05
CA ASP A 99 -2.39 1.86 -17.87
C ASP A 99 -0.98 2.17 -18.37
N PHE A 100 -0.85 2.86 -19.51
CA PHE A 100 0.45 3.32 -20.01
C PHE A 100 1.18 4.18 -18.97
N ILE A 101 0.52 5.19 -18.38
CA ILE A 101 1.12 6.04 -17.36
C ILE A 101 1.44 5.22 -16.09
N PHE A 102 0.53 4.34 -15.69
CA PHE A 102 0.71 3.48 -14.52
C PHE A 102 1.95 2.59 -14.64
N GLN A 103 2.09 1.88 -15.77
CA GLN A 103 3.20 0.95 -16.00
C GLN A 103 4.54 1.67 -16.25
N ASN A 104 4.52 2.81 -16.93
CA ASN A 104 5.77 3.47 -17.33
C ASN A 104 6.25 4.54 -16.34
N ALA A 105 5.38 5.03 -15.45
CA ALA A 105 5.77 6.00 -14.43
C ALA A 105 5.60 5.44 -13.03
N LEU A 106 4.38 5.03 -12.66
CA LEU A 106 4.05 4.71 -11.27
C LEU A 106 4.78 3.45 -10.78
N VAL A 107 4.79 2.39 -11.59
CA VAL A 107 5.46 1.13 -11.26
C VAL A 107 6.98 1.30 -11.10
N PRO A 108 7.72 1.93 -12.03
CA PRO A 108 9.15 2.21 -11.84
C PRO A 108 9.44 3.08 -10.63
N MET A 109 8.65 4.13 -10.39
CA MET A 109 8.84 4.99 -9.19
C MET A 109 8.67 4.20 -7.89
N GLN A 110 7.67 3.32 -7.80
CA GLN A 110 7.51 2.45 -6.64
C GLN A 110 8.67 1.45 -6.51
N SER A 111 9.08 0.84 -7.63
CA SER A 111 10.21 -0.10 -7.66
C SER A 111 11.51 0.54 -7.17
N THR A 112 11.81 1.77 -7.59
CA THR A 112 12.99 2.50 -7.09
C THR A 112 12.93 2.76 -5.58
N MET A 113 11.76 3.07 -5.02
CA MET A 113 11.58 3.23 -3.57
C MET A 113 11.88 1.92 -2.84
N PHE A 114 11.35 0.78 -3.31
CA PHE A 114 11.63 -0.53 -2.72
C PHE A 114 13.09 -0.96 -2.90
N ALA A 115 13.69 -0.71 -4.07
CA ALA A 115 15.09 -1.01 -4.34
C ALA A 115 16.03 -0.22 -3.43
N LEU A 116 15.75 1.07 -3.22
CA LEU A 116 16.52 1.91 -2.29
C LEU A 116 16.36 1.42 -0.85
N LEU A 117 15.14 1.07 -0.42
CA LEU A 117 14.91 0.49 0.91
C LEU A 117 15.67 -0.82 1.08
N ALA A 118 15.61 -1.73 0.12
CA ALA A 118 16.35 -3.00 0.15
C ALA A 118 17.86 -2.76 0.23
N PHE A 119 18.40 -1.86 -0.60
CA PHE A 119 19.81 -1.50 -0.57
C PHE A 119 20.23 -0.91 0.79
N PHE A 120 19.46 0.01 1.37
CA PHE A 120 19.78 0.60 2.66
C PHE A 120 19.66 -0.40 3.81
N VAL A 121 18.65 -1.27 3.80
CA VAL A 121 18.51 -2.35 4.78
C VAL A 121 19.71 -3.29 4.66
N ALA A 122 20.05 -3.75 3.47
CA ALA A 122 21.21 -4.62 3.25
C ALA A 122 22.52 -3.96 3.71
N SER A 123 22.75 -2.69 3.38
CA SER A 123 23.96 -1.94 3.79
C SER A 123 24.03 -1.74 5.31
N ALA A 124 22.90 -1.36 5.93
CA ALA A 124 22.81 -1.21 7.38
C ALA A 124 22.99 -2.54 8.11
N SER A 125 22.36 -3.60 7.62
CA SER A 125 22.50 -4.97 8.13
C SER A 125 23.92 -5.47 7.95
N TYR A 126 24.60 -5.25 6.82
CA TYR A 126 26.00 -5.63 6.65
C TYR A 126 26.91 -4.93 7.66
N ARG A 127 26.66 -3.63 7.92
CA ARG A 127 27.41 -2.87 8.93
C ARG A 127 27.08 -3.27 10.37
N ALA A 128 25.83 -3.64 10.65
CA ALA A 128 25.36 -4.02 11.99
C ALA A 128 25.64 -5.50 12.34
N PHE A 129 25.51 -6.40 11.37
CA PHE A 129 25.88 -7.80 11.42
C PHE A 129 27.29 -7.99 10.90
N ARG A 130 28.29 -7.51 11.65
CA ARG A 130 29.60 -8.18 11.62
C ARG A 130 29.34 -9.56 12.24
N ALA A 131 28.99 -10.57 11.44
CA ALA A 131 28.61 -11.91 11.88
C ALA A 131 29.65 -12.44 12.89
N ARG A 132 29.36 -12.26 14.18
CA ARG A 132 30.32 -12.45 15.26
C ARG A 132 30.16 -13.80 15.93
N THR A 133 29.02 -14.46 15.71
CA THR A 133 28.66 -15.76 16.32
C THR A 133 28.00 -16.69 15.30
N VAL A 134 28.23 -17.99 15.47
CA VAL A 134 27.71 -19.05 14.59
C VAL A 134 26.19 -19.13 14.63
N ASP A 135 25.59 -18.88 15.80
CA ASP A 135 24.13 -18.91 15.98
C ASP A 135 23.41 -17.84 15.13
N ALA A 136 23.98 -16.64 15.04
CA ALA A 136 23.44 -15.57 14.21
C ALA A 136 23.52 -15.92 12.71
N ALA A 137 24.58 -16.63 12.28
CA ALA A 137 24.72 -17.10 10.90
C ALA A 137 23.71 -18.21 10.56
N LEU A 138 23.44 -19.13 11.49
CA LEU A 138 22.42 -20.16 11.31
C LEU A 138 21.01 -19.55 11.20
N LEU A 139 20.65 -18.62 12.08
CA LEU A 139 19.35 -17.93 12.01
C LEU A 139 19.20 -17.10 10.73
N LEU A 140 20.26 -16.43 10.28
CA LEU A 140 20.28 -15.69 9.02
C LEU A 140 20.04 -16.62 7.83
N THR A 141 20.74 -17.76 7.78
CA THR A 141 20.63 -18.74 6.71
C THR A 141 19.24 -19.37 6.68
N ALA A 142 18.69 -19.73 7.85
CA ALA A 142 17.34 -20.26 7.97
C ALA A 142 16.27 -19.25 7.50
N GLY A 143 16.40 -17.98 7.93
CA GLY A 143 15.50 -16.92 7.49
C GLY A 143 15.57 -16.67 5.98
N PHE A 144 16.77 -16.71 5.40
CA PHE A 144 16.98 -16.59 3.96
C PHE A 144 16.28 -17.72 3.19
N LEU A 145 16.45 -18.98 3.61
CA LEU A 145 15.79 -20.14 2.99
C LEU A 145 14.26 -20.07 3.08
N VAL A 146 13.70 -19.64 4.23
CA VAL A 146 12.25 -19.48 4.40
C VAL A 146 11.71 -18.38 3.48
N MET A 147 12.42 -17.26 3.33
CA MET A 147 12.00 -16.21 2.40
C MET A 147 12.05 -16.70 0.95
N LEU A 148 13.09 -17.44 0.56
CA LEU A 148 13.23 -18.01 -0.77
C LEU A 148 12.09 -18.99 -1.12
N GLY A 149 11.64 -19.80 -0.15
CA GLY A 149 10.49 -20.68 -0.30
C GLY A 149 9.12 -19.98 -0.36
N ARG A 150 9.03 -18.69 0.03
CA ARG A 150 7.80 -17.89 -0.01
C ARG A 150 7.72 -16.93 -1.19
N VAL A 151 8.82 -16.71 -1.92
CA VAL A 151 8.79 -15.97 -3.17
C VAL A 151 8.31 -16.93 -4.27
N PRO A 152 7.21 -16.62 -4.99
CA PRO A 152 6.75 -17.47 -6.08
C PRO A 152 7.80 -17.47 -7.19
N ILE A 153 8.58 -18.57 -7.25
CA ILE A 153 9.52 -18.82 -8.33
C ILE A 153 8.72 -19.50 -9.44
N GLY A 154 8.13 -18.69 -10.33
CA GLY A 154 7.49 -19.18 -11.55
C GLY A 154 5.96 -19.17 -11.57
N ASP A 155 5.35 -18.00 -11.40
CA ASP A 155 4.05 -17.73 -12.03
C ASP A 155 4.32 -16.97 -13.34
N SER A 156 4.30 -17.72 -14.45
CA SER A 156 4.29 -17.19 -15.83
C SER A 156 2.86 -16.99 -16.31
#